data_AF-A0A117L2J7-F1
#
_entry.id   AF-A0A117L2J7-F1
#
_cell.length_a   1.000
_cell.length_b   1.000
_cell.length_c   1.000
_cell.angle_alpha   90.00
_cell.angle_beta   90.00
_cell.angle_gamma   90.00
#
_symmetry.space_group_name_H-M   'P 1'
#
loop_
_entity.id
_entity.type
_entity.pdbx_description
1 polymer ?
#
loop_
_entity_poly.entity_id
_entity_poly.type
_entity_poly.pdbx_seq_one_letter_code
_entity_poly.pdbx_strand_id
1 'polypeptide(L)' 'ARCPYCNRELLPTPREEVIEKVPLYVFLNAEKFSRCPSCGRIFWRGSHLDWIKEVIPDGSGETETDKGNKDSGKRG' A
#
# COMPACT_ATOMS: atom_id res chain seq x y z
N ALA A 1 -7.72 1.46 -5.81
CA ALA A 1 -7.04 0.48 -4.92
C ALA A 1 -7.85 -0.82 -4.88
N ARG A 2 -7.22 -1.97 -4.63
CA ARG A 2 -7.91 -3.27 -4.52
C ARG A 2 -7.82 -3.80 -3.09
N CYS A 3 -8.81 -4.60 -2.70
CA CYS A 3 -8.81 -5.24 -1.40
C CYS A 3 -7.79 -6.39 -1.33
N PRO A 4 -6.93 -6.45 -0.31
CA PRO A 4 -5.92 -7.51 -0.18
C PRO A 4 -6.52 -8.90 0.10
N TYR A 5 -7.78 -8.98 0.54
CA TYR A 5 -8.44 -10.25 0.89
C TYR A 5 -9.31 -10.81 -0.25
N CYS A 6 -10.02 -9.93 -0.97
CA CYS A 6 -11.03 -10.29 -1.97
C CYS A 6 -10.56 -9.97 -3.40
N ASN A 7 -9.45 -9.24 -3.58
CA ASN A 7 -8.94 -8.66 -4.83
C ASN A 7 -9.96 -7.83 -5.66
N ARG A 8 -11.12 -7.53 -5.10
CA ARG A 8 -12.12 -6.63 -5.71
C ARG A 8 -11.68 -5.17 -5.59
N GLU A 9 -12.19 -4.37 -6.50
CA GLU A 9 -12.06 -2.93 -6.46
C GLU A 9 -12.75 -2.35 -5.22
N LEU A 10 -12.05 -1.46 -4.53
CA LEU A 10 -12.61 -0.74 -3.38
C LEU A 10 -13.46 0.42 -3.89
N LEU A 11 -14.65 0.55 -3.33
CA LEU A 11 -15.58 1.63 -3.67
C LEU A 11 -15.49 2.74 -2.62
N PRO A 12 -15.54 4.03 -3.01
CA PRO A 12 -15.68 5.13 -2.06
C PRO A 12 -16.88 4.90 -1.15
N THR A 13 -16.74 5.25 0.13
CA THR A 13 -17.81 5.06 1.12
C THR A 13 -18.01 6.35 1.90
N PRO A 14 -19.25 6.86 2.01
CA PRO A 14 -19.55 8.07 2.76
C PRO A 14 -19.28 7.88 4.26
N ARG A 15 -19.00 8.99 4.95
CA ARG A 15 -18.62 8.98 6.38
C ARG A 15 -19.74 8.45 7.25
N GLU A 16 -20.97 8.79 6.90
CA GLU A 16 -22.20 8.41 7.58
C GLU A 16 -22.36 6.89 7.63
N GLU A 17 -21.87 6.18 6.61
CA GLU A 17 -21.95 4.72 6.55
C GLU A 17 -20.88 4.00 7.39
N VAL A 18 -19.85 4.71 7.86
CA VAL A 18 -18.70 4.12 8.57
C VAL A 18 -18.62 4.47 10.06
N ILE A 19 -19.35 5.48 10.54
CA ILE A 19 -19.28 6.01 11.91
C ILE A 19 -19.38 4.95 13.03
N GLU A 20 -20.17 3.90 12.83
CA GLU A 20 -20.34 2.81 13.79
C GLU A 20 -19.59 1.52 13.41
N LYS A 21 -18.84 1.52 12.30
CA LYS A 21 -18.14 0.34 11.76
C LYS A 21 -16.63 0.41 11.91
N VAL A 22 -16.10 1.56 12.30
CA VAL A 22 -14.68 1.79 12.56
C VAL A 22 -14.49 2.38 13.96
N PRO A 23 -13.31 2.22 14.58
CA PRO A 23 -13.02 2.89 15.85
C PRO A 23 -13.19 4.41 15.75
N LEU A 24 -13.70 5.05 16.82
CA LEU A 24 -13.98 6.50 16.84
C LEU A 24 -12.75 7.33 16.44
N TYR A 25 -11.56 6.99 16.93
CA TYR A 25 -10.33 7.66 16.56
C TYR A 25 -10.08 7.64 15.04
N VAL A 26 -10.32 6.50 14.38
CA VAL A 26 -10.19 6.38 12.92
C VAL A 26 -11.22 7.26 12.23
N PHE A 27 -12.47 7.21 12.68
CA PHE A 27 -13.54 8.04 12.13
C PHE A 27 -13.17 9.53 12.20
N LEU A 28 -12.67 10.00 13.34
CA LEU A 28 -12.30 11.39 13.56
C LEU A 28 -11.09 11.85 12.74
N ASN A 29 -10.11 10.97 12.48
CA ASN A 29 -8.84 11.35 11.86
C ASN A 29 -8.72 11.03 10.36
N ALA A 30 -9.50 10.07 9.85
CA ALA A 30 -9.44 9.71 8.44
C ALA A 30 -10.41 10.56 7.61
N GLU A 31 -9.96 11.14 6.49
CA GLU A 31 -10.80 11.96 5.61
C GLU A 31 -11.63 11.13 4.64
N LYS A 32 -11.05 10.04 4.11
CA LYS A 32 -11.62 9.23 3.02
C LYS A 32 -11.69 7.77 3.41
N PHE A 33 -12.84 7.17 3.13
CA PHE A 33 -13.10 5.75 3.36
C PHE A 33 -13.39 5.03 2.04
N SER A 34 -13.08 3.74 2.02
CA SER A 34 -13.47 2.86 0.94
C SER A 34 -13.84 1.49 1.48
N ARG A 35 -14.72 0.76 0.80
CA ARG A 35 -15.23 -0.55 1.23
C ARG A 35 -15.05 -1.59 0.13
N CYS A 36 -14.69 -2.83 0.47
CA CYS A 36 -14.81 -3.96 -0.48
C CYS A 36 -16.30 -4.34 -0.57
N PRO A 37 -16.94 -4.28 -1.75
CA PRO A 37 -18.34 -4.68 -1.90
C PRO A 37 -18.56 -6.18 -1.69
N SER A 38 -17.50 -6.99 -1.81
CA SER A 38 -17.58 -8.44 -1.65
C SER A 38 -17.39 -8.92 -0.20
N CYS A 39 -16.46 -8.35 0.57
CA CYS A 39 -16.17 -8.80 1.94
C CYS A 39 -16.51 -7.78 3.02
N GLY A 40 -16.99 -6.59 2.65
CA GLY A 40 -17.49 -5.57 3.57
C GLY A 40 -16.43 -4.80 4.37
N ARG A 41 -15.15 -5.19 4.32
CA ARG A 41 -14.07 -4.51 5.03
C ARG A 41 -13.94 -3.05 4.59
N ILE A 42 -13.74 -2.16 5.57
CA ILE A 42 -13.53 -0.73 5.39
C ILE A 42 -12.03 -0.43 5.46
N PHE A 43 -11.58 0.46 4.58
CA PHE A 43 -10.22 0.90 4.42
C PHE A 43 -10.19 2.43 4.47
N TRP A 44 -9.11 2.98 4.99
CA TRP A 44 -8.84 4.41 5.05
C TRP A 44 -7.36 4.66 4.80
N ARG A 45 -7.00 5.87 4.38
CA ARG A 45 -5.59 6.25 4.26
C ARG A 45 -5.04 6.44 5.67
N GLY A 46 -3.99 5.71 6.05
CA GLY A 46 -3.30 5.93 7.32
C GLY A 46 -2.60 7.29 7.33
N SER A 47 -2.43 7.88 8.51
CA SER A 47 -1.68 9.12 8.76
C SER A 47 -0.15 8.93 8.75
N HIS A 48 0.34 7.70 8.55
CA HIS A 48 1.76 7.36 8.68
C HIS A 48 2.60 7.68 7.42
N LEU A 49 2.60 8.94 6.98
CA LEU A 49 3.56 9.41 5.96
C LEU A 49 4.12 10.82 6.20
N ASP A 50 4.07 11.35 7.43
CA ASP A 50 4.76 12.63 7.74
C ASP A 50 5.99 12.48 8.66
N TRP A 51 6.25 11.30 9.24
CA TRP A 51 7.45 11.08 10.08
C TRP A 51 8.62 10.38 9.35
N ILE A 52 8.38 9.78 8.18
CA ILE A 52 9.42 9.15 7.34
C ILE A 52 9.70 10.02 6.11
N LYS A 53 9.90 11.32 6.32
CA LYS A 53 10.56 12.19 5.33
C LYS A 53 11.83 12.85 5.87
N GLU A 54 12.12 12.71 7.17
CA GLU A 54 13.31 13.30 7.79
C GLU A 54 14.49 12.33 7.97
N VAL A 55 14.42 11.08 7.49
CA VAL A 55 15.51 10.09 7.70
C VAL A 55 15.89 9.34 6.42
N ILE A 56 16.06 10.06 5.31
CA ILE A 56 16.96 9.61 4.25
C ILE A 56 17.74 10.85 3.76
N PRO A 57 18.93 11.14 4.32
CA PRO A 57 19.88 11.94 3.58
C PRO A 57 20.31 11.12 2.36
N ASP A 58 20.26 11.76 1.19
CA ASP A 58 20.80 11.25 -0.07
C ASP A 58 22.19 10.63 0.16
N GLY A 59 22.29 9.32 0.00
CA GLY A 59 23.51 8.55 0.18
C GLY A 59 23.58 7.46 -0.86
N SER A 60 24.25 7.77 -1.97
CA SER A 60 24.65 6.90 -3.06
C SER A 60 24.97 5.46 -2.63
N GLY A 61 24.08 4.53 -2.98
CA GLY A 61 24.35 3.09 -2.97
C GLY A 61 24.56 2.61 -4.40
N GLU A 62 25.81 2.65 -4.84
CA GLU A 62 26.28 2.06 -6.10
C GLU A 62 25.93 0.58 -6.10
N THR A 63 25.14 0.13 -7.08
CA THR A 63 25.06 -1.30 -7.40
C THR A 63 25.76 -1.49 -8.73
N GLU A 64 27.06 -1.77 -8.63
CA GLU A 64 27.87 -2.31 -9.71
C GLU A 64 27.16 -3.54 -10.26
N THR A 65 26.80 -3.48 -11.55
CA THR A 65 26.26 -4.62 -12.28
C THR A 65 27.44 -5.46 -12.77
N ASP A 66 27.85 -6.43 -11.97
CA ASP A 66 28.81 -7.46 -12.41
C ASP A 66 28.17 -8.33 -13.51
N LYS A 67 28.74 -8.23 -14.72
CA LYS A 67 28.41 -9.05 -15.89
C LYS A 67 29.00 -10.45 -15.70
N GLY A 68 28.24 -11.33 -15.05
CA GLY A 68 28.46 -12.77 -15.04
C GLY A 68 28.17 -13.40 -16.41
N ASN A 69 29.20 -13.47 -17.24
CA ASN A 69 29.34 -14.26 -18.46
C ASN A 69 28.84 -15.72 -18.26
N LYS A 70 27.85 -16.17 -19.05
CA LYS A 70 27.54 -17.60 -19.23
C LYS A 70 27.79 -17.98 -20.68
N ASP A 71 29.05 -18.25 -20.98
CA ASP A 71 29.47 -19.02 -22.14
C ASP A 71 29.28 -20.51 -21.81
N SER A 72 28.32 -21.14 -22.46
CA SER A 72 28.20 -22.60 -22.50
C SER A 72 27.48 -23.01 -23.77
N GLY A 73 28.08 -22.67 -24.90
CA GLY A 73 27.85 -23.38 -26.14
C GLY A 73 28.80 -24.58 -26.21
N LYS A 74 28.31 -25.81 -26.00
CA LYS A 74 28.90 -26.96 -26.68
C LYS A 74 27.91 -28.12 -26.86
N ARG A 75 27.55 -28.26 -28.14
CA ARG A 75 27.09 -29.50 -28.77
C ARG A 75 28.24 -30.51 -28.76
N GLY A 76 27.92 -31.76 -28.48
CA GLY A 76 28.80 -32.93 -28.55
C GLY A 76 28.02 -34.13 -28.11
#